data_AF-A0A1W9UYY5-F1
#
_entry.id   AF-A0A1W9UYY5-F1
#
_cell.length_a   1.000
_cell.length_b   1.000
_cell.length_c   1.000
_cell.angle_alpha   90.00
_cell.angle_beta   90.00
_cell.angle_gamma   90.00
#
_symmetry.space_group_name_H-M   'P 1'
#
loop_
_entity.id
_entity.type
_entity.pdbx_description
1 polymer ?
#
loop_
_entity_poly.entity_id
_entity_poly.type
_entity_poly.pdbx_seq_one_letter_code
_entity_poly.pdbx_strand_id
1 'polypeptide(L)'
;MKNYHIEPPNHFSLPRRIRRLGELAYNLWWTWNPDVQRLFKRIDIDLWEQTNHNPIRFLRQVELPKLNAVAHDSYYLDFYDRAILAFTRYMNNDNTWYKRNHGQSQEELIAYFSTEFGLHETLPIYAGGLGILSGDHVKEASDLGLPLVAIGFLYTRGYFTQKISEDGWQEAHYVRLKFDELPVSPVLDENDSQLTVSVNLPGRSVKACIWQIQVGRTPLYLLDSDVEGNTPEDRELTARLYSSDLDLRISQEIVLGIGGVRALRKLGYNPGVWHMNEGHSAFMALERAREFVKAGHTFEKAKELVKKETVFTTHTPVPAGNDEFPLWLIDKYFSDYMSELSLSL
;
A
#
# COMPACT_ATOMS: atom_id res chain seq x y z
N MET A 1 -22.72 -5.17 5.33
CA MET A 1 -22.41 -3.76 5.00
C MET A 1 -20.93 -3.54 5.25
N LYS A 2 -20.24 -2.73 4.45
CA LYS A 2 -18.86 -2.33 4.78
C LYS A 2 -18.95 -1.39 5.99
N ASN A 3 -18.31 -1.75 7.10
CA ASN A 3 -18.31 -0.93 8.32
C ASN A 3 -17.21 0.15 8.29
N TYR A 4 -16.84 0.59 7.09
CA TYR A 4 -15.76 1.53 6.86
C TYR A 4 -16.01 2.32 5.58
N HIS A 5 -15.42 3.50 5.50
CA HIS A 5 -15.39 4.34 4.31
C HIS A 5 -13.97 4.90 4.10
N ILE A 6 -13.73 5.43 2.91
CA ILE A 6 -12.45 6.01 2.52
C ILE A 6 -12.76 7.38 1.95
N GLU A 7 -12.21 8.42 2.57
CA GLU A 7 -12.36 9.79 2.11
C GLU A 7 -10.99 10.42 1.86
N PRO A 8 -10.74 10.95 0.64
CA PRO A 8 -9.52 11.69 0.38
C PRO A 8 -9.40 12.91 1.30
N PRO A 9 -8.25 13.13 1.97
CA PRO A 9 -8.12 14.18 2.98
C PRO A 9 -8.11 15.60 2.41
N ASN A 10 -7.88 15.75 1.09
CA ASN A 10 -7.83 17.06 0.45
C ASN A 10 -9.13 17.37 -0.30
N HIS A 11 -9.68 18.55 -0.02
CA HIS A 11 -10.70 19.17 -0.85
C HIS A 11 -10.08 20.28 -1.70
N PHE A 12 -9.99 20.06 -3.01
CA PHE A 12 -9.47 21.04 -3.95
C PHE A 12 -10.57 22.03 -4.36
N SER A 13 -10.25 23.32 -4.38
CA SER A 13 -11.16 24.36 -4.90
C SER A 13 -11.11 24.42 -6.43
N LEU A 14 -11.77 23.46 -7.10
CA LEU A 14 -11.76 23.32 -8.55
C LEU A 14 -13.04 23.88 -9.20
N PRO A 15 -12.94 24.52 -10.38
CA PRO A 15 -14.13 24.86 -11.16
C PRO A 15 -14.99 23.62 -11.44
N ARG A 16 -16.31 23.76 -11.33
CA ARG A 16 -17.28 22.65 -11.48
C ARG A 16 -17.03 21.82 -12.75
N ARG A 17 -16.63 22.48 -13.85
CA ARG A 17 -16.39 21.86 -15.16
C ARG A 17 -15.24 20.85 -15.19
N ILE A 18 -14.23 21.06 -14.35
CA ILE A 18 -12.99 20.25 -14.29
C ILE A 18 -12.80 19.59 -12.91
N ARG A 19 -13.86 19.55 -12.07
CA ARG A 19 -13.79 19.06 -10.68
C ARG A 19 -13.20 17.66 -10.52
N ARG A 20 -13.33 16.80 -11.55
CA ARG A 20 -12.80 15.41 -11.52
C ARG A 20 -11.28 15.33 -11.67
N LEU A 21 -10.57 16.45 -11.83
CA LEU A 21 -9.11 16.45 -11.69
C LEU A 21 -8.68 15.95 -10.30
N GLY A 22 -9.46 16.23 -9.26
CA GLY A 22 -9.21 15.71 -7.91
C GLY A 22 -9.31 14.17 -7.85
N GLU A 23 -10.30 13.59 -8.54
CA GLU A 23 -10.46 12.13 -8.64
C GLU A 23 -9.26 11.49 -9.36
N LEU A 24 -8.82 12.09 -10.47
CA LEU A 24 -7.62 11.65 -11.18
C LEU A 24 -6.35 11.78 -10.32
N ALA A 25 -6.23 12.83 -9.49
CA ALA A 25 -5.07 13.04 -8.65
C ALA A 25 -4.89 11.94 -7.58
N TYR A 26 -5.99 11.39 -7.06
CA TYR A 26 -6.00 10.36 -6.02
C TYR A 26 -5.98 8.92 -6.52
N ASN A 27 -6.13 8.68 -7.83
CA ASN A 27 -6.01 7.35 -8.42
C ASN A 27 -4.75 7.23 -9.27
N LEU A 28 -3.78 6.41 -8.86
CA LEU A 28 -2.47 6.29 -9.51
C LEU A 28 -2.50 5.80 -10.96
N TRP A 29 -3.67 5.49 -11.54
CA TRP A 29 -3.83 5.23 -12.97
C TRP A 29 -3.17 6.29 -13.86
N TRP A 30 -3.09 7.54 -13.40
CA TRP A 30 -2.37 8.61 -14.12
C TRP A 30 -0.87 8.33 -14.30
N THR A 31 -0.26 7.49 -13.46
CA THR A 31 1.19 7.26 -13.47
C THR A 31 1.64 6.45 -14.68
N TRP A 32 0.76 5.62 -15.27
CA TRP A 32 0.98 4.93 -16.55
C TRP A 32 0.07 5.42 -17.68
N ASN A 33 -0.58 6.58 -17.50
CA ASN A 33 -1.42 7.20 -18.53
C ASN A 33 -0.92 8.61 -18.89
N PRO A 34 -0.17 8.77 -20.00
CA PRO A 34 0.39 10.05 -20.41
C PRO A 34 -0.64 11.14 -20.71
N ASP A 35 -1.87 10.77 -21.11
CA ASP A 35 -2.92 11.76 -21.36
C ASP A 35 -3.36 12.45 -20.09
N VAL A 36 -3.44 11.70 -18.98
CA VAL A 36 -3.80 12.28 -17.69
C VAL A 36 -2.69 13.21 -17.18
N GLN A 37 -1.41 12.82 -17.33
CA GLN A 37 -0.27 13.69 -16.97
C GLN A 37 -0.29 15.01 -17.78
N ARG A 38 -0.64 14.92 -19.07
CA ARG A 38 -0.78 16.09 -19.95
C ARG A 38 -1.90 17.05 -19.51
N LEU A 39 -2.93 16.59 -18.77
CA LEU A 39 -3.95 17.49 -18.23
C LEU A 39 -3.36 18.49 -17.24
N PHE A 40 -2.51 18.02 -16.34
CA PHE A 40 -1.85 18.86 -15.34
C PHE A 40 -0.82 19.77 -16.01
N LYS A 41 0.04 19.19 -16.87
CA LYS A 41 1.06 19.94 -17.63
C LYS A 41 0.50 21.08 -18.47
N ARG A 42 -0.71 20.92 -19.05
CA ARG A 42 -1.37 21.96 -19.87
C ARG A 42 -1.97 23.09 -19.05
N ILE A 43 -2.26 22.88 -17.77
CA ILE A 43 -2.71 23.96 -16.88
C ILE A 43 -1.54 24.86 -16.54
N ASP A 44 -0.41 24.26 -16.16
CA ASP A 44 0.79 24.98 -15.75
C ASP A 44 2.03 24.08 -15.85
N ILE A 45 2.84 24.25 -16.90
CA ILE A 45 4.00 23.40 -17.13
C ILE A 45 5.07 23.59 -16.05
N ASP A 46 5.35 24.84 -15.65
CA ASP A 46 6.42 25.14 -14.72
C ASP A 46 6.10 24.57 -13.33
N LEU A 47 4.85 24.75 -12.88
CA LEU A 47 4.40 24.19 -11.60
C LEU A 47 4.38 22.65 -11.61
N TRP A 48 4.04 22.04 -12.74
CA TRP A 48 4.03 20.58 -12.89
C TRP A 48 5.43 19.98 -12.69
N GLU A 49 6.46 20.60 -13.27
CA GLU A 49 7.85 20.20 -13.08
C GLU A 49 8.32 20.51 -11.63
N GLN A 50 8.01 21.69 -11.09
CA GLN A 50 8.39 22.08 -9.71
C GLN A 50 7.79 21.19 -8.61
N THR A 51 6.60 20.64 -8.86
CA THR A 51 5.93 19.73 -7.92
C THR A 51 6.40 18.28 -8.04
N ASN A 52 7.39 18.01 -8.90
CA ASN A 52 7.89 16.69 -9.23
C ASN A 52 6.76 15.76 -9.67
N HIS A 53 5.97 16.23 -10.63
CA HIS A 53 4.89 15.46 -11.24
C HIS A 53 3.86 14.95 -10.21
N ASN A 54 3.62 15.70 -9.12
CA ASN A 54 2.67 15.33 -8.07
C ASN A 54 1.33 16.06 -8.26
N PRO A 55 0.26 15.39 -8.71
CA PRO A 55 -1.04 16.03 -8.90
C PRO A 55 -1.65 16.63 -7.64
N ILE A 56 -1.40 16.02 -6.47
CA ILE A 56 -1.93 16.51 -5.19
C ILE A 56 -1.27 17.85 -4.83
N ARG A 57 0.07 17.91 -4.89
CA ARG A 57 0.82 19.15 -4.65
C ARG A 57 0.49 20.21 -5.70
N PHE A 58 0.39 19.80 -6.97
CA PHE A 58 0.01 20.68 -8.08
C PHE A 58 -1.34 21.35 -7.83
N LEU A 59 -2.40 20.56 -7.55
CA LEU A 59 -3.75 21.10 -7.35
C LEU A 59 -3.89 21.96 -6.08
N ARG A 60 -2.97 21.80 -5.10
CA ARG A 60 -2.91 22.67 -3.91
C ARG A 60 -2.22 24.01 -4.16
N GLN A 61 -1.34 24.09 -5.16
CA GLN A 61 -0.50 25.26 -5.42
C GLN A 61 -0.92 26.04 -6.67
N VAL A 62 -1.63 25.40 -7.60
CA VAL A 62 -2.02 26.03 -8.86
C VAL A 62 -2.97 27.19 -8.64
N GLU A 63 -2.71 28.30 -9.32
CA GLU A 63 -3.49 29.52 -9.17
C GLU A 63 -4.87 29.38 -9.80
N LEU A 64 -5.90 29.88 -9.11
CA LEU A 64 -7.29 29.83 -9.57
C LEU A 64 -7.51 30.45 -10.97
N PRO A 65 -6.84 31.56 -11.37
CA PRO A 65 -6.94 32.07 -12.74
C PRO A 65 -6.52 31.06 -13.82
N LYS A 66 -5.48 30.25 -13.59
CA LYS A 66 -5.04 29.22 -14.55
C LYS A 66 -6.09 28.10 -14.67
N LEU A 67 -6.65 27.67 -13.54
CA LEU A 67 -7.77 26.70 -13.52
C LEU A 67 -9.01 27.25 -14.24
N ASN A 68 -9.36 28.52 -14.02
CA ASN A 68 -10.49 29.15 -14.68
C ASN A 68 -10.26 29.31 -16.18
N ALA A 69 -9.03 29.63 -16.61
CA ALA A 69 -8.70 29.75 -18.02
C ALA A 69 -8.96 28.42 -18.76
N VAL A 70 -8.42 27.30 -18.25
CA VAL A 70 -8.63 25.99 -18.88
C VAL A 70 -10.07 25.50 -18.78
N ALA A 71 -10.82 25.93 -17.75
CA ALA A 71 -12.23 25.59 -17.59
C ALA A 71 -13.15 26.26 -18.64
N HIS A 72 -12.65 27.27 -19.37
CA HIS A 72 -13.34 27.95 -20.46
C HIS A 72 -12.68 27.73 -21.84
N ASP A 73 -11.59 26.98 -21.92
CA ASP A 73 -10.90 26.66 -23.17
C ASP A 73 -11.47 25.38 -23.79
N SER A 74 -12.13 25.49 -24.94
CA SER A 74 -12.73 24.36 -25.65
C SER A 74 -11.73 23.25 -25.97
N TYR A 75 -10.50 23.59 -26.37
CA TYR A 75 -9.49 22.60 -26.72
C TYR A 75 -9.00 21.81 -25.50
N TYR A 76 -8.86 22.49 -24.36
CA TYR A 76 -8.56 21.82 -23.10
C TYR A 76 -9.71 20.92 -22.68
N LEU A 77 -10.94 21.42 -22.73
CA LEU A 77 -12.13 20.68 -22.30
C LEU A 77 -12.37 19.41 -23.14
N ASP A 78 -12.17 19.46 -24.46
CA ASP A 78 -12.26 18.27 -25.32
C ASP A 78 -11.20 17.22 -24.99
N PHE A 79 -10.00 17.67 -24.60
CA PHE A 79 -8.94 16.77 -24.15
C PHE A 79 -9.25 16.18 -22.76
N TYR A 80 -9.71 17.01 -21.83
CA TYR A 80 -10.16 16.62 -20.50
C TYR A 80 -11.29 15.59 -20.55
N ASP A 81 -12.33 15.82 -21.35
CA ASP A 81 -13.47 14.92 -21.46
C ASP A 81 -13.07 13.55 -22.00
N ARG A 82 -12.14 13.50 -22.96
CA ARG A 82 -11.60 12.23 -23.48
C ARG A 82 -10.84 11.47 -22.41
N ALA A 83 -9.97 12.14 -21.64
CA ALA A 83 -9.23 11.51 -20.55
C ALA A 83 -10.15 11.00 -19.44
N ILE A 84 -11.17 11.79 -19.06
CA ILE A 84 -12.17 11.41 -18.07
C ILE A 84 -13.05 10.25 -18.55
N LEU A 85 -13.45 10.25 -19.83
CA LEU A 85 -14.19 9.15 -20.42
C LEU A 85 -13.33 7.88 -20.46
N ALA A 86 -12.05 7.97 -20.81
CA ALA A 86 -11.11 6.85 -20.77
C ALA A 86 -10.97 6.30 -19.35
N PHE A 87 -10.79 7.17 -18.35
CA PHE A 87 -10.72 6.76 -16.94
C PHE A 87 -12.02 6.09 -16.48
N THR A 88 -13.18 6.70 -16.77
CA THR A 88 -14.49 6.16 -16.37
C THR A 88 -14.74 4.80 -17.04
N ARG A 89 -14.39 4.66 -18.32
CA ARG A 89 -14.46 3.38 -19.04
C ARG A 89 -13.51 2.36 -18.42
N TYR A 90 -12.28 2.76 -18.09
CA TYR A 90 -11.34 1.88 -17.42
C TYR A 90 -11.94 1.37 -16.10
N MET A 91 -12.31 2.26 -15.18
CA MET A 91 -12.80 1.88 -13.85
C MET A 91 -14.07 1.03 -13.89
N ASN A 92 -14.98 1.28 -14.84
CA ASN A 92 -16.28 0.60 -14.92
C ASN A 92 -16.34 -0.52 -15.97
N ASN A 93 -15.22 -0.88 -16.61
CA ASN A 93 -15.23 -1.94 -17.62
C ASN A 93 -15.39 -3.31 -16.96
N ASP A 94 -16.57 -3.92 -17.10
CA ASP A 94 -16.84 -5.29 -16.66
C ASP A 94 -16.37 -6.37 -17.64
N ASN A 95 -15.80 -5.99 -18.78
CA ASN A 95 -15.25 -6.90 -19.78
C ASN A 95 -13.71 -6.91 -19.74
N THR A 96 -13.14 -7.08 -18.54
CA THR A 96 -11.69 -7.14 -18.33
C THR A 96 -11.10 -8.44 -18.92
N TRP A 97 -9.76 -8.53 -19.04
CA TRP A 97 -9.13 -9.77 -19.47
C TRP A 97 -9.48 -10.92 -18.52
N TYR A 98 -9.44 -10.69 -17.21
CA TYR A 98 -9.75 -11.70 -16.21
C TYR A 98 -11.20 -12.22 -16.35
N LYS A 99 -12.19 -11.32 -16.39
CA LYS A 99 -13.60 -11.70 -16.52
C LYS A 99 -13.88 -12.46 -17.82
N ARG A 100 -13.21 -12.12 -18.93
CA ARG A 100 -13.35 -12.85 -20.21
C ARG A 100 -12.80 -14.27 -20.19
N ASN A 101 -11.71 -14.50 -19.46
CA ASN A 101 -11.01 -15.80 -19.47
C ASN A 101 -11.45 -16.74 -18.33
N HIS A 102 -11.94 -16.20 -17.20
CA HIS A 102 -12.27 -16.97 -16.01
C HIS A 102 -13.75 -16.91 -15.59
N GLY A 103 -14.58 -16.09 -16.25
CA GLY A 103 -16.01 -15.95 -15.92
C GLY A 103 -16.27 -15.29 -14.56
N GLN A 104 -17.52 -15.32 -14.09
CA GLN A 104 -17.94 -14.75 -12.80
C GLN A 104 -17.95 -15.76 -11.63
N SER A 105 -17.82 -17.07 -11.90
CA SER A 105 -18.10 -18.13 -10.92
C SER A 105 -16.92 -18.51 -10.01
N GLN A 106 -15.76 -17.88 -10.17
CA GLN A 106 -14.52 -18.19 -9.43
C GLN A 106 -13.69 -16.93 -9.12
N GLU A 107 -14.32 -15.81 -8.74
CA GLU A 107 -13.57 -14.64 -8.25
C GLU A 107 -12.95 -14.95 -6.88
N GLU A 108 -11.87 -15.74 -6.86
CA GLU A 108 -11.03 -15.92 -5.69
C GLU A 108 -10.16 -14.67 -5.55
N LEU A 109 -10.45 -13.88 -4.52
CA LEU A 109 -9.66 -12.72 -4.17
C LEU A 109 -8.21 -13.14 -3.83
N ILE A 110 -7.26 -12.42 -4.40
CA ILE A 110 -5.83 -12.57 -4.16
C ILE A 110 -5.38 -11.47 -3.20
N ALA A 111 -4.77 -11.82 -2.08
CA ALA A 111 -4.03 -10.88 -1.25
C ALA A 111 -2.55 -10.93 -1.58
N TYR A 112 -1.98 -9.78 -1.96
CA TYR A 112 -0.57 -9.64 -2.31
C TYR A 112 0.17 -8.83 -1.25
N PHE A 113 1.09 -9.48 -0.53
CA PHE A 113 1.87 -8.87 0.53
C PHE A 113 3.26 -8.49 0.02
N SER A 114 3.65 -7.23 0.21
CA SER A 114 5.03 -6.80 0.01
C SER A 114 5.41 -5.69 0.97
N THR A 115 6.70 -5.58 1.28
CA THR A 115 7.25 -4.48 2.07
C THR A 115 7.36 -3.20 1.26
N GLU A 116 7.51 -3.27 -0.07
CA GLU A 116 7.73 -2.10 -0.91
C GLU A 116 6.88 -2.08 -2.18
N PHE A 117 6.54 -0.87 -2.64
CA PHE A 117 5.73 -0.66 -3.85
C PHE A 117 6.26 0.52 -4.69
N GLY A 118 6.95 0.21 -5.77
CA GLY A 118 7.49 1.15 -6.75
C GLY A 118 6.43 1.64 -7.73
N LEU A 119 5.53 2.50 -7.26
CA LEU A 119 4.40 2.96 -8.06
C LEU A 119 4.73 4.21 -8.89
N HIS A 120 5.30 5.23 -8.24
CA HIS A 120 5.70 6.50 -8.83
C HIS A 120 6.57 7.27 -7.83
N GLU A 121 7.44 8.17 -8.31
CA GLU A 121 8.36 8.98 -7.49
C GLU A 121 7.67 9.84 -6.42
N THR A 122 6.38 10.11 -6.59
CA THR A 122 5.55 10.80 -5.59
C THR A 122 5.36 9.98 -4.32
N LEU A 123 5.58 8.66 -4.36
CA LEU A 123 5.42 7.72 -3.26
C LEU A 123 6.74 6.95 -3.06
N PRO A 124 7.69 7.50 -2.26
CA PRO A 124 8.99 6.89 -2.05
C PRO A 124 8.92 5.74 -1.02
N ILE A 125 8.05 4.76 -1.26
CA ILE A 125 7.82 3.57 -0.42
C ILE A 125 8.48 2.31 -1.02
N TYR A 126 9.60 2.50 -1.72
CA TYR A 126 10.43 1.44 -2.30
C TYR A 126 11.90 1.86 -2.36
N ALA A 127 12.79 0.89 -2.50
CA ALA A 127 14.23 1.12 -2.66
C ALA A 127 14.81 0.51 -3.94
N GLY A 128 14.24 -0.58 -4.46
CA GLY A 128 14.87 -1.31 -5.56
C GLY A 128 13.92 -2.12 -6.44
N GLY A 129 14.49 -3.13 -7.09
CA GLY A 129 13.81 -3.94 -8.10
C GLY A 129 12.62 -4.75 -7.56
N LEU A 130 12.67 -5.20 -6.30
CA LEU A 130 11.57 -5.90 -5.65
C LEU A 130 10.33 -4.99 -5.57
N GLY A 131 10.51 -3.73 -5.16
CA GLY A 131 9.46 -2.74 -5.09
C GLY A 131 8.93 -2.35 -6.45
N ILE A 132 9.79 -2.12 -7.45
CA ILE A 132 9.35 -1.88 -8.84
C ILE A 132 8.47 -3.03 -9.33
N LEU A 133 8.91 -4.27 -9.11
CA LEU A 133 8.14 -5.46 -9.46
C LEU A 133 6.79 -5.50 -8.75
N SER A 134 6.71 -5.19 -7.46
CA SER A 134 5.44 -5.10 -6.73
C SER A 134 4.53 -3.99 -7.25
N GLY A 135 5.10 -2.85 -7.61
CA GLY A 135 4.36 -1.76 -8.27
C GLY A 135 3.75 -2.22 -9.59
N ASP A 136 4.54 -2.87 -10.44
CA ASP A 136 4.10 -3.40 -11.73
C ASP A 136 3.07 -4.51 -11.59
N HIS A 137 3.19 -5.40 -10.59
CA HIS A 137 2.17 -6.40 -10.29
C HIS A 137 0.82 -5.76 -10.01
N VAL A 138 0.78 -4.71 -9.18
CA VAL A 138 -0.48 -4.05 -8.81
C VAL A 138 -1.07 -3.27 -9.98
N LYS A 139 -0.23 -2.64 -10.81
CA LYS A 139 -0.64 -1.95 -12.04
C LYS A 139 -1.21 -2.93 -13.08
N GLU A 140 -0.52 -4.04 -13.32
CA GLU A 140 -0.95 -5.06 -14.28
C GLU A 140 -2.20 -5.79 -13.78
N ALA A 141 -2.27 -6.12 -12.48
CA ALA A 141 -3.48 -6.65 -11.87
C ALA A 141 -4.68 -5.72 -12.08
N SER A 142 -4.43 -4.41 -11.97
CA SER A 142 -5.44 -3.41 -12.27
C SER A 142 -5.85 -3.46 -13.74
N ASP A 143 -4.91 -3.44 -14.70
CA ASP A 143 -5.18 -3.44 -16.14
C ASP A 143 -5.94 -4.69 -16.61
N LEU A 144 -5.51 -5.87 -16.13
CA LEU A 144 -6.15 -7.17 -16.40
C LEU A 144 -7.49 -7.33 -15.69
N GLY A 145 -7.74 -6.54 -14.65
CA GLY A 145 -8.92 -6.63 -13.81
C GLY A 145 -8.93 -7.87 -12.93
N LEU A 146 -7.77 -8.25 -12.40
CA LEU A 146 -7.64 -9.32 -11.41
C LEU A 146 -8.31 -8.89 -10.09
N PRO A 147 -9.00 -9.81 -9.37
CA PRO A 147 -9.51 -9.55 -8.04
C PRO A 147 -8.35 -9.57 -7.04
N LEU A 148 -7.54 -8.51 -7.03
CA LEU A 148 -6.36 -8.39 -6.18
C LEU A 148 -6.54 -7.28 -5.15
N VAL A 149 -6.09 -7.53 -3.92
CA VAL A 149 -5.87 -6.52 -2.89
C VAL A 149 -4.41 -6.59 -2.45
N ALA A 150 -3.72 -5.46 -2.48
CA ALA A 150 -2.33 -5.40 -2.04
C ALA A 150 -2.23 -4.86 -0.62
N ILE A 151 -1.21 -5.31 0.12
CA ILE A 151 -0.92 -4.82 1.47
C ILE A 151 0.57 -4.65 1.71
N GLY A 152 0.93 -3.57 2.42
CA GLY A 152 2.31 -3.22 2.76
C GLY A 152 2.41 -2.15 3.83
N PHE A 153 3.47 -1.36 3.78
CA PHE A 153 3.74 -0.27 4.71
C PHE A 153 3.68 1.11 4.07
N LEU A 154 3.17 2.09 4.81
CA LEU A 154 3.34 3.50 4.49
C LEU A 154 4.53 4.02 5.28
N TYR A 155 5.69 4.11 4.64
CA TYR A 155 6.90 4.56 5.31
C TYR A 155 6.90 6.07 5.56
N THR A 156 6.86 6.49 6.84
CA THR A 156 6.74 7.91 7.18
C THR A 156 7.94 8.75 6.72
N ARG A 157 9.11 8.14 6.50
CA ARG A 157 10.32 8.81 5.97
C ARG A 157 10.78 8.27 4.62
N GLY A 158 9.98 7.39 4.00
CA GLY A 158 10.32 6.71 2.76
C GLY A 158 11.65 5.93 2.84
N TYR A 159 12.36 5.90 1.71
CA TYR A 159 13.77 5.51 1.68
C TYR A 159 14.68 6.69 2.07
N PHE A 160 15.72 7.01 1.31
CA PHE A 160 16.50 8.23 1.50
C PHE A 160 16.72 8.96 0.19
N THR A 161 16.87 10.28 0.27
CA THR A 161 17.42 11.09 -0.83
C THR A 161 18.94 11.04 -0.71
N GLN A 162 19.58 10.56 -1.77
CA GLN A 162 21.03 10.51 -1.87
C GLN A 162 21.56 11.92 -2.16
N LYS A 163 22.49 12.39 -1.33
CA LYS A 163 23.30 13.57 -1.63
C LYS A 163 24.76 13.16 -1.67
N ILE A 164 25.48 13.63 -2.68
CA ILE A 164 26.92 13.43 -2.79
C ILE A 164 27.59 14.70 -2.29
N SER A 165 28.44 14.58 -1.27
CA SER A 165 29.20 15.70 -0.73
C SER A 165 30.30 16.13 -1.71
N GLU A 166 30.89 17.31 -1.49
CA GLU A 166 31.99 17.83 -2.33
C GLU A 166 33.19 16.88 -2.36
N ASP A 167 33.42 16.12 -1.27
CA ASP A 167 34.48 15.12 -1.16
C ASP A 167 34.10 13.73 -1.74
N GLY A 168 32.93 13.62 -2.38
CA GLY A 168 32.47 12.38 -3.02
C GLY A 168 31.83 11.35 -2.08
N TRP A 169 31.55 11.71 -0.82
CA TRP A 169 30.87 10.83 0.12
C TRP A 169 29.35 10.85 -0.05
N GLN A 170 28.72 9.69 0.13
CA GLN A 170 27.27 9.59 0.16
C GLN A 170 26.72 10.01 1.52
N GLU A 171 25.82 10.99 1.51
CA GLU A 171 25.00 11.41 2.63
C GLU A 171 23.55 10.95 2.41
N ALA A 172 22.98 10.22 3.37
CA ALA A 172 21.59 9.75 3.33
C ALA A 172 20.68 10.74 4.06
N HIS A 173 19.84 11.46 3.32
CA HIS A 173 18.86 12.38 3.89
C HIS A 173 17.48 11.74 3.96
N TYR A 174 16.90 11.73 5.15
CA TYR A 174 15.55 11.23 5.41
C TYR A 174 14.62 12.40 5.66
N VAL A 175 13.58 12.52 4.83
CA VAL A 175 12.55 13.57 4.98
C VAL A 175 11.26 12.90 5.35
N ARG A 176 10.62 13.37 6.42
CA ARG A 176 9.29 12.89 6.80
C ARG A 176 8.29 13.31 5.72
N LEU A 177 7.57 12.34 5.19
CA LEU A 177 6.54 12.54 4.18
C LEU A 177 5.36 13.29 4.79
N LYS A 178 4.81 14.22 4.02
CA LYS A 178 3.58 14.91 4.35
C LYS A 178 2.44 14.18 3.67
N PHE A 179 1.66 13.40 4.42
CA PHE A 179 0.62 12.55 3.83
C PHE A 179 -0.50 13.35 3.16
N ASP A 180 -0.72 14.62 3.54
CA ASP A 180 -1.62 15.54 2.85
C ASP A 180 -1.11 16.01 1.47
N GLU A 181 0.15 15.70 1.13
CA GLU A 181 0.75 15.90 -0.20
C GLU A 181 0.82 14.60 -1.03
N LEU A 182 0.30 13.48 -0.50
CA LEU A 182 0.35 12.16 -1.15
C LEU A 182 -1.04 11.70 -1.62
N PRO A 183 -1.13 10.84 -2.66
CA PRO A 183 -2.37 10.23 -3.10
C PRO A 183 -2.77 9.04 -2.20
N VAL A 184 -2.83 9.30 -0.89
CA VAL A 184 -3.20 8.34 0.14
C VAL A 184 -4.41 8.86 0.92
N SER A 185 -5.32 7.96 1.27
CA SER A 185 -6.55 8.28 2.01
C SER A 185 -6.62 7.44 3.28
N PRO A 186 -7.02 8.01 4.42
CA PRO A 186 -7.25 7.22 5.63
C PRO A 186 -8.46 6.30 5.40
N VAL A 187 -8.40 5.10 5.97
CA VAL A 187 -9.58 4.24 6.06
C VAL A 187 -10.27 4.51 7.39
N LEU A 188 -11.52 4.96 7.34
CA LEU A 188 -12.28 5.43 8.49
C LEU A 188 -13.38 4.43 8.86
N ASP A 189 -13.67 4.28 10.14
CA ASP A 189 -14.82 3.52 10.64
C ASP A 189 -16.13 4.32 10.53
N GLU A 190 -17.21 3.81 11.12
CA GLU A 190 -18.53 4.45 11.15
C GLU A 190 -18.59 5.73 12.02
N ASN A 191 -17.57 5.97 12.84
CA ASN A 191 -17.47 7.13 13.73
C ASN A 191 -16.38 8.13 13.25
N ASP A 192 -16.02 8.07 11.96
CA ASP A 192 -14.97 8.90 11.34
C ASP A 192 -13.58 8.74 11.99
N SER A 193 -13.37 7.65 12.73
CA SER A 193 -12.08 7.34 13.37
C SER A 193 -11.26 6.44 12.46
N GLN A 194 -9.97 6.74 12.30
CA GLN A 194 -9.11 5.93 11.44
C GLN A 194 -9.01 4.50 11.96
N LEU A 195 -9.28 3.52 11.09
CA LEU A 195 -9.22 2.11 11.44
C LEU A 195 -7.79 1.73 11.83
N THR A 196 -7.68 1.13 13.02
CA THR A 196 -6.42 0.55 13.49
C THR A 196 -6.53 -0.96 13.67
N VAL A 197 -5.42 -1.66 13.50
CA VAL A 197 -5.20 -3.04 13.97
C VAL A 197 -4.16 -3.03 15.07
N SER A 198 -4.18 -4.07 15.90
CA SER A 198 -3.18 -4.24 16.97
C SER A 198 -2.47 -5.58 16.81
N VAL A 199 -1.16 -5.56 17.04
CA VAL A 199 -0.31 -6.74 17.14
C VAL A 199 0.39 -6.74 18.49
N ASN A 200 0.64 -7.92 19.04
CA ASN A 200 1.35 -8.04 20.31
C ASN A 200 2.83 -8.25 20.01
N LEU A 201 3.67 -7.44 20.63
CA LEU A 201 5.12 -7.61 20.72
C LEU A 201 5.47 -7.91 22.18
N PRO A 202 6.70 -8.35 22.49
CA PRO A 202 7.11 -8.69 23.86
C PRO A 202 6.81 -7.55 24.85
N GLY A 203 5.89 -7.80 25.78
CA GLY A 203 5.50 -6.86 26.84
C GLY A 203 4.67 -5.65 26.39
N ARG A 204 4.23 -5.57 25.13
CA ARG A 204 3.48 -4.40 24.62
C ARG A 204 2.55 -4.73 23.45
N SER A 205 1.52 -3.90 23.25
CA SER A 205 0.64 -3.97 22.09
C SER A 205 0.91 -2.78 21.19
N VAL A 206 1.20 -3.04 19.91
CA VAL A 206 1.48 -2.02 18.90
C VAL A 206 0.26 -1.86 18.01
N LYS A 207 -0.19 -0.61 17.84
CA LYS A 207 -1.25 -0.26 16.91
C LYS A 207 -0.66 0.10 15.55
N ALA A 208 -1.37 -0.24 14.47
CA ALA A 208 -1.09 0.30 13.14
C ALA A 208 -2.41 0.80 12.53
N CYS A 209 -2.43 2.03 12.05
CA CYS A 209 -3.56 2.57 11.31
C CYS A 209 -3.51 2.12 9.85
N ILE A 210 -4.67 2.11 9.20
CA ILE A 210 -4.83 1.65 7.82
C ILE A 210 -5.00 2.86 6.92
N TRP A 211 -4.17 2.90 5.89
CA TRP A 211 -4.24 3.84 4.77
C TRP A 211 -4.59 3.09 3.49
N GLN A 212 -5.13 3.81 2.51
CA GLN A 212 -5.44 3.27 1.20
C GLN A 212 -4.90 4.15 0.08
N ILE A 213 -4.27 3.51 -0.90
CA ILE A 213 -3.89 4.08 -2.20
C ILE A 213 -4.68 3.33 -3.26
N GLN A 214 -5.31 4.07 -4.18
CA GLN A 214 -6.02 3.48 -5.30
C GLN A 214 -5.09 3.39 -6.52
N VAL A 215 -4.75 2.16 -6.93
CA VAL A 215 -3.88 1.91 -8.09
C VAL A 215 -4.74 1.38 -9.23
N GLY A 216 -5.30 2.31 -10.02
CA GLY A 216 -6.31 1.95 -11.01
C GLY A 216 -7.52 1.34 -10.33
N ARG A 217 -7.82 0.07 -10.62
CA ARG A 217 -8.88 -0.76 -10.03
C ARG A 217 -8.45 -1.44 -8.74
N THR A 218 -7.14 -1.63 -8.54
CA THR A 218 -6.59 -2.40 -7.42
C THR A 218 -6.39 -1.53 -6.18
N PRO A 219 -7.02 -1.86 -5.03
CA PRO A 219 -6.73 -1.20 -3.78
C PRO A 219 -5.41 -1.72 -3.19
N LEU A 220 -4.53 -0.79 -2.81
CA LEU A 220 -3.35 -1.03 -1.99
C LEU A 220 -3.61 -0.46 -0.59
N TYR A 221 -3.60 -1.32 0.42
CA TYR A 221 -3.70 -0.91 1.81
C TYR A 221 -2.32 -0.86 2.46
N LEU A 222 -2.06 0.17 3.25
CA LEU A 222 -0.76 0.38 3.86
C LEU A 222 -0.92 0.55 5.37
N LEU A 223 -0.06 -0.13 6.12
CA LEU A 223 0.00 -0.03 7.58
C LEU A 223 0.97 1.07 8.00
N ASP A 224 0.59 1.81 9.02
CA ASP A 224 1.44 2.83 9.64
C ASP A 224 1.33 2.75 11.17
N SER A 225 2.46 2.57 11.84
CA SER A 225 2.60 2.48 13.29
C SER A 225 2.72 3.84 13.99
N ASP A 226 2.82 4.95 13.26
CA ASP A 226 2.83 6.31 13.83
C ASP A 226 1.44 6.73 14.33
N VAL A 227 0.98 6.03 15.36
CA VAL A 227 -0.36 6.12 15.93
C VAL A 227 -0.28 6.59 17.37
N GLU A 228 -1.22 7.44 17.77
CA GLU A 228 -1.36 7.84 19.16
C GLU A 228 -1.60 6.64 20.09
N GLY A 229 -0.89 6.63 21.22
CA GLY A 229 -0.88 5.51 22.17
C GLY A 229 0.27 4.51 21.98
N ASN A 230 0.95 4.50 20.82
CA ASN A 230 2.22 3.78 20.67
C ASN A 230 3.38 4.57 21.30
N THR A 231 4.40 3.86 21.80
CA THR A 231 5.64 4.48 22.29
C THR A 231 6.41 5.13 21.12
N PRO A 232 7.32 6.08 21.38
CA PRO A 232 8.14 6.68 20.32
C PRO A 232 8.87 5.64 19.45
N GLU A 233 9.36 4.56 20.05
CA GLU A 233 10.07 3.47 19.36
C GLU A 233 9.11 2.66 18.48
N ASP A 234 7.89 2.41 18.95
CA ASP A 234 6.87 1.68 18.18
C ASP A 234 6.39 2.47 16.97
N ARG A 235 6.31 3.79 17.08
CA ARG A 235 5.95 4.67 15.95
C ARG A 235 7.00 4.67 14.85
N GLU A 236 8.25 4.31 15.16
CA GLU A 236 9.34 4.24 14.20
C GLU A 236 9.40 2.88 13.45
N LEU A 237 8.57 1.90 13.82
CA LEU A 237 8.51 0.60 13.13
C LEU A 237 8.17 0.75 11.64
N THR A 238 7.35 1.73 11.28
CA THR A 238 7.01 2.07 9.89
C THR A 238 7.69 3.35 9.42
N ALA A 239 8.78 3.80 10.05
CA ALA A 239 9.46 5.01 9.60
C ALA A 239 10.33 4.77 8.36
N ARG A 240 10.98 3.61 8.25
CA ARG A 240 11.96 3.28 7.20
C ARG A 240 11.79 1.86 6.69
N LEU A 241 12.08 1.66 5.41
CA LEU A 241 11.96 0.38 4.71
C LEU A 241 12.95 -0.69 5.21
N TYR A 242 14.23 -0.32 5.36
CA TYR A 242 15.27 -1.24 5.80
C TYR A 242 15.90 -0.81 7.11
N SER A 243 16.20 -1.82 7.93
CA SER A 243 16.95 -1.69 9.18
C SER A 243 17.86 -2.90 9.32
N SER A 244 19.06 -2.67 9.85
CA SER A 244 20.00 -3.74 10.22
C SER A 244 19.76 -4.28 11.64
N ASP A 245 18.83 -3.70 12.38
CA ASP A 245 18.45 -4.16 13.72
C ASP A 245 17.46 -5.31 13.61
N LEU A 246 17.85 -6.51 14.08
CA LEU A 246 17.03 -7.72 14.05
C LEU A 246 15.76 -7.61 14.90
N ASP A 247 15.80 -6.91 16.03
CA ASP A 247 14.62 -6.70 16.88
C ASP A 247 13.59 -5.81 16.17
N LEU A 248 14.07 -4.77 15.47
CA LEU A 248 13.21 -3.94 14.63
C LEU A 248 12.67 -4.74 13.44
N ARG A 249 13.53 -5.55 12.81
CA ARG A 249 13.19 -6.32 11.61
C ARG A 249 12.10 -7.36 11.88
N ILE A 250 12.25 -8.17 12.92
CA ILE A 250 11.21 -9.15 13.29
C ILE A 250 9.91 -8.45 13.70
N SER A 251 10.00 -7.29 14.37
CA SER A 251 8.83 -6.49 14.72
C SER A 251 8.10 -5.97 13.48
N GLN A 252 8.83 -5.49 12.46
CA GLN A 252 8.25 -5.10 11.18
C GLN A 252 7.56 -6.28 10.48
N GLU A 253 8.20 -7.45 10.42
CA GLU A 253 7.58 -8.62 9.80
C GLU A 253 6.33 -9.08 10.55
N ILE A 254 6.28 -8.95 11.88
CA ILE A 254 5.09 -9.23 12.69
C ILE A 254 3.98 -8.22 12.36
N VAL A 255 4.29 -6.92 12.32
CA VAL A 255 3.30 -5.90 11.96
C VAL A 255 2.77 -6.13 10.54
N LEU A 256 3.63 -6.46 9.58
CA LEU A 256 3.21 -6.73 8.19
C LEU A 256 2.41 -8.03 8.07
N GLY A 257 2.98 -9.14 8.55
CA GLY A 257 2.39 -10.47 8.41
C GLY A 257 1.12 -10.62 9.23
N ILE A 258 1.21 -10.48 10.56
CA ILE A 258 0.07 -10.63 11.47
C ILE A 258 -0.87 -9.43 11.35
N GLY A 259 -0.34 -8.21 11.40
CA GLY A 259 -1.15 -7.00 11.31
C GLY A 259 -1.83 -6.88 9.95
N GLY A 260 -1.17 -7.30 8.86
CA GLY A 260 -1.76 -7.29 7.53
C GLY A 260 -2.93 -8.26 7.37
N VAL A 261 -2.84 -9.49 7.89
CA VAL A 261 -3.98 -10.42 7.92
C VAL A 261 -5.14 -9.79 8.70
N ARG A 262 -4.87 -9.25 9.89
CA ARG A 262 -5.90 -8.60 10.72
C ARG A 262 -6.53 -7.39 10.02
N ALA A 263 -5.75 -6.62 9.27
CA ALA A 263 -6.24 -5.48 8.52
C ALA A 263 -7.18 -5.92 7.40
N LEU A 264 -6.79 -6.92 6.62
CA LEU A 264 -7.64 -7.49 5.57
C LEU A 264 -8.95 -8.05 6.15
N ARG A 265 -8.91 -8.75 7.29
CA ARG A 265 -10.11 -9.21 7.99
C ARG A 265 -11.01 -8.05 8.43
N LYS A 266 -10.42 -6.99 9.01
CA LYS A 266 -11.17 -5.81 9.46
C LYS A 266 -11.84 -5.07 8.29
N LEU A 267 -11.21 -5.10 7.12
CA LEU A 267 -11.73 -4.58 5.85
C LEU A 267 -12.75 -5.52 5.17
N GLY A 268 -13.03 -6.68 5.77
CA GLY A 268 -14.00 -7.66 5.25
C GLY A 268 -13.47 -8.54 4.12
N TYR A 269 -12.16 -8.57 3.88
CA TYR A 269 -11.55 -9.42 2.88
C TYR A 269 -11.31 -10.85 3.39
N ASN A 270 -11.73 -11.82 2.59
CA ASN A 270 -11.43 -13.24 2.78
C ASN A 270 -10.78 -13.82 1.51
N PRO A 271 -9.48 -13.53 1.26
CA PRO A 271 -8.76 -14.03 0.10
C PRO A 271 -8.68 -15.55 0.07
N GLY A 272 -8.85 -16.12 -1.13
CA GLY A 272 -8.59 -17.54 -1.40
C GLY A 272 -7.11 -17.81 -1.70
N VAL A 273 -6.38 -16.79 -2.17
CA VAL A 273 -4.95 -16.86 -2.46
C VAL A 273 -4.20 -15.77 -1.69
N TRP A 274 -3.08 -16.14 -1.09
CA TRP A 274 -2.22 -15.27 -0.30
C TRP A 274 -0.79 -15.35 -0.83
N HIS A 275 -0.32 -14.26 -1.42
CA HIS A 275 0.97 -14.19 -2.08
C HIS A 275 1.96 -13.41 -1.22
N MET A 276 3.02 -14.08 -0.78
CA MET A 276 4.19 -13.49 -0.14
C MET A 276 5.22 -13.09 -1.21
N ASN A 277 5.46 -11.79 -1.34
CA ASN A 277 6.58 -11.29 -2.12
C ASN A 277 7.83 -11.19 -1.22
N GLU A 278 8.70 -12.20 -1.31
CA GLU A 278 9.81 -12.47 -0.38
C GLU A 278 9.35 -12.87 1.04
N GLY A 279 10.30 -13.26 1.90
CA GLY A 279 10.06 -13.79 3.25
C GLY A 279 9.49 -12.79 4.26
N HIS A 280 9.48 -11.49 3.97
CA HIS A 280 9.17 -10.43 4.94
C HIS A 280 7.72 -10.43 5.48
N SER A 281 6.84 -11.19 4.84
CA SER A 281 5.45 -11.38 5.26
C SER A 281 5.17 -12.80 5.75
N ALA A 282 6.21 -13.60 6.05
CA ALA A 282 6.08 -15.01 6.42
C ALA A 282 5.12 -15.24 7.59
N PHE A 283 5.09 -14.34 8.57
CA PHE A 283 4.19 -14.44 9.73
C PHE A 283 2.69 -14.29 9.39
N MET A 284 2.35 -13.87 8.16
CA MET A 284 1.01 -13.99 7.60
C MET A 284 0.51 -15.44 7.65
N ALA A 285 1.37 -16.42 7.34
CA ALA A 285 0.99 -17.83 7.40
C ALA A 285 0.68 -18.29 8.83
N LEU A 286 1.41 -17.78 9.83
CA LEU A 286 1.17 -18.11 11.24
C LEU A 286 -0.16 -17.53 11.74
N GLU A 287 -0.48 -16.27 11.41
CA GLU A 287 -1.79 -15.69 11.79
C GLU A 287 -2.95 -16.45 11.16
N ARG A 288 -2.83 -16.85 9.91
CA ARG A 288 -3.85 -17.66 9.26
C ARG A 288 -3.96 -19.05 9.87
N ALA A 289 -2.85 -19.69 10.22
CA ALA A 289 -2.88 -20.97 10.92
C ALA A 289 -3.59 -20.83 12.29
N ARG A 290 -3.30 -19.75 13.00
CA ARG A 290 -3.93 -19.40 14.28
C ARG A 290 -5.43 -19.15 14.15
N GLU A 291 -5.91 -18.54 13.07
CA GLU A 291 -7.35 -18.43 12.77
C GLU A 291 -8.03 -19.81 12.66
N PHE A 292 -7.42 -20.76 11.94
CA PHE A 292 -7.95 -22.12 11.82
C PHE A 292 -7.90 -22.90 13.13
N VAL A 293 -6.83 -22.78 13.90
CA VAL A 293 -6.72 -23.42 15.23
C VAL A 293 -7.79 -22.88 16.17
N LYS A 294 -8.00 -21.57 16.19
CA LYS A 294 -9.09 -20.93 16.94
C LYS A 294 -10.48 -21.39 16.50
N ALA A 295 -10.65 -21.76 15.22
CA ALA A 295 -11.87 -22.36 14.69
C ALA A 295 -12.02 -23.86 15.02
N GLY A 296 -11.08 -24.47 15.75
CA GLY A 296 -11.14 -25.84 16.24
C GLY A 296 -10.37 -26.87 15.40
N HIS A 297 -9.58 -26.44 14.40
CA HIS A 297 -8.69 -27.33 13.68
C HIS A 297 -7.41 -27.65 14.49
N THR A 298 -6.80 -28.80 14.22
CA THR A 298 -5.43 -29.06 14.70
C THR A 298 -4.44 -28.19 13.92
N PHE A 299 -3.28 -27.89 14.53
CA PHE A 299 -2.22 -27.15 13.84
C PHE A 299 -1.80 -27.79 12.53
N GLU A 300 -1.63 -29.13 12.48
CA GLU A 300 -1.28 -29.83 11.24
C GLU A 300 -2.34 -29.64 10.15
N LYS A 301 -3.63 -29.65 10.50
CA LYS A 301 -4.69 -29.37 9.53
C LYS A 301 -4.66 -27.91 9.08
N ALA A 302 -4.46 -26.97 10.00
CA ALA A 302 -4.33 -25.54 9.71
C ALA A 302 -3.17 -25.27 8.76
N LYS A 303 -2.00 -25.86 9.02
CA LYS A 303 -0.80 -25.78 8.18
C LYS A 303 -1.07 -26.27 6.75
N GLU A 304 -1.73 -27.42 6.59
CA GLU A 304 -2.06 -27.96 5.26
C GLU A 304 -3.07 -27.08 4.51
N LEU A 305 -4.02 -26.44 5.20
CA LEU A 305 -4.95 -25.48 4.60
C LEU A 305 -4.22 -24.20 4.15
N VAL A 306 -3.45 -23.59 5.05
CA VAL A 306 -2.66 -22.39 4.76
C VAL A 306 -1.70 -22.63 3.59
N LYS A 307 -1.03 -23.78 3.56
CA LYS A 307 -0.11 -24.15 2.47
C LYS A 307 -0.78 -24.20 1.10
N LYS A 308 -2.01 -24.69 1.00
CA LYS A 308 -2.76 -24.77 -0.27
C LYS A 308 -3.14 -23.40 -0.83
N GLU A 309 -3.32 -22.43 0.06
CA GLU A 309 -3.79 -21.08 -0.26
C GLU A 309 -2.63 -20.06 -0.28
N THR A 310 -1.37 -20.49 -0.14
CA THR A 310 -0.20 -19.61 -0.04
C THR A 310 0.73 -19.79 -1.25
N VAL A 311 1.08 -18.67 -1.88
CA VAL A 311 2.10 -18.58 -2.93
C VAL A 311 3.29 -17.82 -2.37
N PHE A 312 4.49 -18.37 -2.52
CA PHE A 312 5.74 -17.74 -2.11
C PHE A 312 6.60 -17.46 -3.33
N THR A 313 7.11 -16.24 -3.45
CA THR A 313 8.10 -15.86 -4.46
C THR A 313 9.34 -15.35 -3.77
N THR A 314 10.49 -15.90 -4.12
CA THR A 314 11.81 -15.43 -3.69
C THR A 314 12.57 -14.88 -4.89
N HIS A 315 13.24 -13.75 -4.69
CA HIS A 315 14.01 -13.04 -5.73
C HIS A 315 15.51 -13.13 -5.50
N THR A 316 15.92 -13.43 -4.27
CA THR A 316 17.33 -13.48 -3.89
C THR A 316 17.74 -14.93 -3.60
N PRO A 317 18.42 -15.60 -4.55
CA PRO A 317 18.81 -17.01 -4.37
C PRO A 317 20.00 -17.20 -3.42
N VAL A 318 20.46 -16.14 -2.73
CA VAL A 318 21.58 -16.17 -1.79
C VAL A 318 21.12 -15.92 -0.35
N PRO A 319 21.68 -16.62 0.66
CA PRO A 319 21.26 -16.49 2.05
C PRO A 319 21.29 -15.05 2.58
N ALA A 320 22.26 -14.24 2.14
CA ALA A 320 22.41 -12.85 2.57
C ALA A 320 21.22 -11.93 2.23
N GLY A 321 20.33 -12.34 1.32
CA GLY A 321 19.09 -11.62 1.01
C GLY A 321 17.85 -12.15 1.72
N ASN A 322 17.99 -13.17 2.58
CA ASN A 322 16.91 -13.76 3.34
C ASN A 322 17.08 -13.40 4.81
N ASP A 323 16.01 -12.90 5.43
CA ASP A 323 16.00 -12.61 6.86
C ASP A 323 16.05 -13.95 7.64
N GLU A 324 17.08 -14.10 8.48
CA GLU A 324 17.24 -15.25 9.39
C GLU A 324 17.17 -14.75 10.84
N PHE A 325 16.18 -15.23 11.59
CA PHE A 325 16.02 -14.88 12.99
C PHE A 325 16.55 -16.02 13.87
N PRO A 326 17.44 -15.73 14.84
CA PRO A 326 17.93 -16.76 15.76
C PRO A 326 16.79 -17.24 16.67
N LEU A 327 16.86 -18.50 17.11
CA LEU A 327 15.78 -19.13 17.89
C LEU A 327 15.41 -18.35 19.15
N TRP A 328 16.37 -17.80 19.88
CA TRP A 328 16.10 -16.98 21.07
C TRP A 328 15.24 -15.74 20.76
N LEU A 329 15.32 -15.21 19.54
CA LEU A 329 14.51 -14.07 19.10
C LEU A 329 13.11 -14.53 18.74
N ILE A 330 12.97 -15.68 18.07
CA ILE A 330 11.66 -16.32 17.86
C ILE A 330 10.99 -16.62 19.20
N ASP A 331 11.70 -17.20 20.16
CA ASP A 331 11.18 -17.47 21.50
C ASP A 331 10.69 -16.19 22.16
N LYS A 332 11.52 -15.13 22.16
CA LYS A 332 11.15 -13.83 22.72
C LYS A 332 9.84 -13.29 22.15
N TYR A 333 9.65 -13.33 20.82
CA TYR A 333 8.49 -12.72 20.15
C TYR A 333 7.27 -13.63 20.03
N PHE A 334 7.45 -14.95 20.03
CA PHE A 334 6.38 -15.92 19.77
C PHE A 334 6.06 -16.84 20.95
N SER A 335 6.70 -16.71 22.12
CA SER A 335 6.39 -17.56 23.30
C SER A 335 4.89 -17.67 23.60
N ASP A 336 4.21 -16.53 23.73
CA ASP A 336 2.76 -16.50 24.00
C ASP A 336 1.96 -16.94 22.76
N TYR A 337 2.46 -16.61 21.57
CA TYR A 337 1.79 -16.87 20.30
C TYR A 337 1.75 -18.37 19.95
N MET A 338 2.79 -19.14 20.31
CA MET A 338 2.84 -20.58 20.09
C MET A 338 1.75 -21.31 20.87
N SER A 339 1.40 -20.82 22.06
CA SER A 339 0.27 -21.34 22.83
C SER A 339 -1.06 -21.15 22.09
N GLU A 340 -1.24 -20.03 21.37
CA GLU A 340 -2.43 -19.81 20.53
C GLU A 340 -2.48 -20.75 19.31
N LEU A 341 -1.34 -21.28 18.89
CA LEU A 341 -1.23 -22.31 17.84
C LEU A 341 -1.35 -23.74 18.38
N SER A 342 -1.55 -23.92 19.69
CA SER A 342 -1.52 -25.23 20.36
C SER A 342 -0.18 -25.97 20.17
N LEU A 343 0.91 -25.21 20.12
CA LEU A 343 2.29 -25.69 20.01
C LEU A 343 3.06 -25.40 21.30
N SER A 344 4.07 -26.23 21.57
CA SER A 344 5.14 -25.93 22.54
C SER A 344 6.43 -25.71 21.77
N LEU A 345 7.24 -24.72 22.20
CA LEU A 345 8.60 -24.52 21.69
C LEU A 345 9.55 -25.64 22.12
#